data_AF-E2BBZ9-F1
#
_entry.id   AF-E2BBZ9-F1
#
_cell.length_a   1.000
_cell.length_b   1.000
_cell.length_c   1.000
_cell.angle_alpha   90.00
_cell.angle_beta   90.00
_cell.angle_gamma   90.00
#
_symmetry.space_group_name_H-M   'P 1'
#
loop_
_entity.id
_entity.type
_entity.pdbx_description
1 polymer ?
#
loop_
_entity_poly.entity_id
_entity_poly.type
_entity_poly.pdbx_seq_one_letter_code
_entity_poly.pdbx_strand_id
1 'polypeptide(L)'
;MYDLTWNDMYQYVLFTRDGPYWQYTRIPFSKFVFASKGRIQDKQNPIKLDEIRNFGITLADDVSCHVKLEIDYIGLECDMYNVEESAYEGYDQTGIRF
;
A
#
# COMPACT_ATOMS: atom_id res chain seq x y z
N MET A 1 -19.96 19.93 3.37
CA MET A 1 -20.00 18.48 3.68
C MET A 1 -18.56 18.06 3.86
N TYR A 2 -18.15 17.67 5.06
CA TYR A 2 -16.77 17.21 5.32
C TYR A 2 -16.72 15.71 5.08
N ASP A 3 -15.81 15.28 4.22
CA ASP A 3 -15.55 13.86 4.00
C ASP A 3 -14.59 13.36 5.09
N LEU A 4 -15.08 12.47 5.95
CA LEU A 4 -14.32 11.97 7.10
C LEU A 4 -13.12 11.11 6.65
N THR A 5 -13.24 10.45 5.49
CA THR A 5 -12.25 9.50 4.95
C THR A 5 -11.30 10.16 3.95
N TRP A 6 -11.33 11.49 3.78
CA TRP A 6 -10.48 12.20 2.82
C TRP A 6 -8.99 11.89 2.98
N ASN A 7 -8.54 11.65 4.21
CA ASN A 7 -7.13 11.41 4.53
C ASN A 7 -6.76 9.92 4.64
N ASP A 8 -7.65 9.05 4.20
CA ASP A 8 -7.43 7.60 4.22
C ASP A 8 -6.62 7.20 2.99
N MET A 9 -5.53 6.46 3.23
CA MET A 9 -4.62 6.00 2.19
C MET A 9 -4.12 4.60 2.49
N TYR A 10 -3.87 3.86 1.41
CA TYR A 10 -3.21 2.57 1.43
C TYR A 10 -1.80 2.76 0.88
N GLN A 11 -0.79 2.33 1.63
CA GLN A 11 0.62 2.52 1.27
C GLN A 11 1.39 1.20 1.25
N TYR A 12 2.33 1.09 0.31
CA TYR A 12 3.27 -0.02 0.22
C TYR A 12 4.66 0.52 -0.06
N VAL A 13 5.66 0.03 0.68
CA VAL A 13 7.05 0.42 0.47
C VAL A 13 7.67 -0.46 -0.61
N LEU A 14 8.03 0.16 -1.73
CA LEU A 14 8.71 -0.48 -2.84
C LEU A 14 10.21 -0.19 -2.78
N PHE A 15 11.03 -1.24 -2.79
CA PHE A 15 12.48 -1.12 -2.93
C PHE A 15 12.88 -1.37 -4.38
N THR A 16 13.43 -0.35 -5.02
CA THR A 16 14.05 -0.47 -6.34
C THR A 16 15.43 -1.09 -6.20
N ARG A 17 15.80 -2.00 -7.10
CA ARG A 17 17.19 -2.39 -7.26
C ARG A 17 17.93 -1.23 -7.91
N ASP A 18 18.95 -0.71 -7.25
CA ASP A 18 19.79 0.38 -7.73
C ASP A 18 20.71 -0.12 -8.86
N GLY A 19 20.19 -0.19 -10.08
CA GLY A 19 20.93 -0.70 -11.23
C GLY A 19 20.31 -0.28 -12.57
N PRO A 20 21.07 -0.31 -13.67
CA PRO A 20 20.67 0.20 -14.98
C PRO A 20 19.62 -0.68 -15.70
N TYR A 21 19.07 -1.68 -15.04
CA TYR A 21 18.23 -2.70 -15.64
C TYR A 21 16.77 -2.52 -15.25
N TRP A 22 15.88 -2.82 -16.19
CA TRP A 22 14.44 -2.87 -15.93
C TRP A 22 14.11 -3.89 -14.84
N GLN A 23 13.26 -3.49 -13.88
CA GLN A 23 12.76 -4.34 -12.82
C GLN A 23 11.25 -4.52 -12.97
N TYR A 24 10.82 -5.78 -13.00
CA TYR A 24 9.41 -6.12 -12.85
C TYR A 24 9.09 -6.34 -11.36
N THR A 25 8.07 -5.64 -10.86
CA THR A 25 7.59 -5.81 -9.48
C THR A 25 6.10 -6.09 -9.48
N ARG A 26 5.70 -7.21 -8.88
CA ARG A 26 4.30 -7.52 -8.58
C ARG A 26 4.00 -7.18 -7.13
N ILE A 27 3.02 -6.31 -6.90
CA ILE A 27 2.61 -5.85 -5.58
C ILE A 27 1.18 -6.35 -5.32
N PRO A 28 0.99 -7.33 -4.41
CA PRO A 28 -0.35 -7.75 -4.01
C PRO A 28 -1.06 -6.65 -3.23
N PHE A 29 -2.34 -6.46 -3.53
CA PHE A 29 -3.22 -5.53 -2.81
C PHE A 29 -3.33 -5.85 -1.30
N SER A 30 -3.23 -7.12 -0.93
CA SER A 30 -3.22 -7.61 0.46
C SER A 30 -2.07 -7.05 1.31
N LYS A 31 -0.99 -6.56 0.68
CA LYS A 31 0.22 -6.06 1.37
C LYS A 31 0.22 -4.57 1.62
N PHE A 32 -0.83 -3.85 1.23
CA PHE A 32 -0.91 -2.42 1.51
C PHE A 32 -1.29 -2.18 2.96
N VAL A 33 -0.62 -1.22 3.59
CA VAL A 33 -0.91 -0.77 4.96
C VAL A 33 -1.92 0.37 4.90
N PHE A 34 -2.96 0.25 5.70
CA PHE A 34 -3.93 1.31 5.92
C PHE A 34 -3.37 2.39 6.86
N ALA A 35 -3.42 3.63 6.41
CA ALA A 35 -3.09 4.81 7.20
C ALA A 35 -4.15 5.90 7.01
N SER A 36 -4.42 6.63 8.09
CA SER A 36 -5.29 7.80 8.06
C SER A 36 -4.58 8.98 8.68
N LYS A 37 -4.65 10.15 8.04
CA LYS A 37 -4.01 11.40 8.51
C LYS A 37 -2.51 11.24 8.81
N GLY A 38 -1.82 10.44 8.00
CA GLY A 38 -0.38 10.17 8.15
C GLY A 38 -0.03 9.20 9.28
N ARG A 39 -1.00 8.54 9.92
CA ARG A 39 -0.74 7.52 10.95
C ARG A 39 -1.26 6.17 10.50
N ILE A 40 -0.39 5.15 10.58
CA ILE A 40 -0.79 3.75 10.44
C ILE A 40 -1.83 3.44 11.53
N GLN A 41 -2.91 2.78 11.14
CA GLN A 41 -3.98 2.41 12.06
C GLN A 41 -3.71 1.03 12.64
N ASP A 42 -4.09 0.80 13.90
CA ASP A 42 -3.92 -0.51 14.54
C ASP A 42 -4.81 -1.58 13.88
N LYS A 43 -6.02 -1.18 13.47
CA LYS A 43 -6.92 -2.04 12.70
C LYS A 43 -6.58 -1.91 11.22
N GLN A 44 -5.87 -2.92 10.72
CA GLN A 44 -5.61 -3.07 9.30
C GLN A 44 -6.84 -3.72 8.64
N ASN A 45 -7.48 -2.96 7.76
CA ASN A 45 -8.59 -3.45 6.96
C ASN A 45 -8.10 -3.77 5.54
N PRO A 46 -8.65 -4.80 4.88
CA PRO A 46 -8.41 -5.04 3.47
C PRO A 46 -8.69 -3.79 2.63
N ILE A 47 -7.96 -3.64 1.53
CA ILE A 47 -8.21 -2.57 0.58
C ILE A 47 -9.54 -2.80 -0.14
N LYS A 48 -10.39 -1.77 -0.13
CA LYS A 48 -11.65 -1.78 -0.86
C LYS A 48 -11.43 -1.29 -2.28
N LEU A 49 -11.31 -2.24 -3.20
CA LEU A 49 -10.94 -1.97 -4.60
C LEU A 49 -11.94 -1.06 -5.33
N ASP A 50 -13.20 -1.05 -4.90
CA ASP A 50 -14.28 -0.21 -5.45
C ASP A 50 -14.20 1.26 -4.99
N GLU A 51 -13.49 1.56 -3.90
CA GLU A 51 -13.37 2.91 -3.33
C GLU A 51 -12.07 3.62 -3.77
N ILE A 52 -11.15 2.93 -4.47
CA ILE A 52 -9.87 3.51 -4.89
C ILE A 52 -10.04 4.40 -6.12
N ARG A 53 -9.75 5.69 -5.94
CA ARG A 53 -9.87 6.70 -7.00
C ARG A 53 -8.56 7.05 -7.69
N ASN A 54 -7.47 7.13 -6.93
CA ASN A 54 -6.17 7.57 -7.40
C ASN A 54 -5.08 6.70 -6.78
N PHE A 55 -3.97 6.54 -7.49
CA PHE A 55 -2.72 6.02 -6.93
C PHE A 55 -1.58 6.98 -7.26
N GLY A 56 -0.54 6.95 -6.45
CA GLY A 56 0.65 7.79 -6.62
C GLY A 56 1.90 7.05 -6.18
N ILE A 57 3.03 7.47 -6.72
CA ILE A 57 4.36 6.98 -6.34
C ILE A 57 5.08 8.15 -5.69
N THR A 58 5.56 7.93 -4.47
CA THR A 58 6.27 8.94 -3.69
C THR A 58 7.66 8.43 -3.34
N LEU A 59 8.67 9.28 -3.49
CA LEU A 59 10.01 9.00 -2.99
C LEU A 59 10.00 9.14 -1.47
N ALA A 60 10.33 8.06 -0.75
CA ALA A 60 10.34 8.01 0.71
C ALA A 60 11.77 8.00 1.27
N ASP A 61 12.65 8.82 0.70
CA ASP A 61 14.04 8.96 1.14
C ASP A 61 14.34 10.43 1.50
N ASP A 62 15.20 10.62 2.50
CA ASP A 62 15.68 11.93 2.97
C ASP A 62 17.00 12.34 2.28
N VAL A 63 17.57 11.45 1.46
CA VAL A 63 18.78 11.74 0.69
C VAL A 63 18.46 12.58 -0.54
N SER A 64 19.10 13.75 -0.64
CA SER A 64 19.02 14.65 -1.81
C SER A 64 19.77 14.07 -3.02
N CYS A 65 19.19 13.05 -3.64
CA CYS A 65 19.70 12.44 -4.87
C CYS A 65 18.83 12.80 -6.08
N HIS A 66 19.45 12.93 -7.26
CA HIS A 66 18.72 13.07 -8.51
C HIS A 66 18.21 11.69 -8.95
N VAL A 67 16.96 11.38 -8.60
CA VAL A 67 16.31 10.15 -9.04
C VAL A 67 15.61 10.38 -10.39
N LYS A 68 15.77 9.43 -11.31
CA LYS A 68 14.99 9.35 -12.54
C LYS A 68 14.17 8.06 -12.50
N LEU A 69 12.84 8.20 -12.52
CA LEU A 69 11.92 7.08 -12.60
C LEU A 69 11.38 6.99 -14.03
N GLU A 70 11.59 5.85 -14.67
CA GLU A 70 10.98 5.51 -15.95
C GLU A 70 10.03 4.33 -15.75
N ILE A 71 8.85 4.40 -16.36
CA ILE A 71 7.81 3.37 -16.25
C ILE A 71 7.44 2.98 -17.67
N ASP A 72 7.64 1.71 -18.01
CA ASP A 72 7.22 1.15 -19.29
C ASP A 72 5.70 0.89 -19.28
N TYR A 73 5.21 0.11 -18.30
CA TYR A 73 3.79 -0.16 -18.16
C TYR A 73 3.37 -0.42 -16.70
N ILE A 74 2.07 -0.27 -16.46
CA ILE A 74 1.40 -0.66 -15.22
C ILE A 74 0.22 -1.53 -15.62
N GLY A 75 0.13 -2.72 -15.04
CA GLY A 75 -0.91 -3.70 -15.33
C GLY A 75 -1.54 -4.26 -14.06
N LEU A 76 -2.78 -4.71 -14.18
CA LEU A 76 -3.47 -5.48 -13.15
C LEU A 76 -3.40 -6.96 -13.49
N GLU A 77 -3.06 -7.78 -12.50
CA GLU A 77 -3.06 -9.24 -12.60
C GLU A 77 -4.13 -9.79 -11.65
N CYS A 78 -4.99 -10.67 -12.17
CA CYS A 78 -5.97 -11.39 -11.37
C CYS A 78 -5.54 -12.85 -11.27
N ASP A 79 -5.22 -13.29 -10.06
CA ASP A 79 -4.90 -14.68 -9.76
C ASP A 79 -6.09 -15.31 -9.02
N MET A 80 -6.70 -16.33 -9.64
CA MET A 80 -7.86 -17.02 -9.08
C MET A 80 -7.48 -18.10 -8.06
N TYR A 81 -6.21 -18.48 -7.99
CA TYR A 81 -5.75 -19.59 -7.14
C TYR A 81 -5.26 -19.14 -5.77
N ASN A 82 -4.92 -17.86 -5.61
CA ASN A 82 -4.45 -17.31 -4.35
C ASN A 82 -5.30 -16.12 -3.91
N VAL A 83 -6.13 -16.32 -2.89
CA VAL A 83 -6.98 -15.28 -2.30
C VAL A 83 -6.41 -14.89 -0.96
N GLU A 84 -5.73 -13.74 -0.93
CA GLU A 84 -5.27 -13.09 0.31
C GLU A 84 -6.06 -11.81 0.53
N GLU A 85 -6.73 -11.67 1.68
CA GLU A 85 -7.48 -10.45 2.01
C GLU A 85 -6.60 -9.37 2.65
N SER A 86 -5.76 -9.74 3.62
CA SER A 86 -4.81 -8.84 4.29
C SER A 86 -3.61 -9.64 4.80
N ALA A 87 -2.40 -9.11 4.62
CA ALA A 87 -1.17 -9.71 5.11
C ALA A 87 -0.89 -9.40 6.61
N TYR A 88 -1.71 -8.57 7.25
CA TYR A 88 -1.48 -8.08 8.61
C TYR A 88 -2.43 -8.70 9.62
N GLU A 89 -1.88 -9.09 10.77
CA GLU A 89 -2.66 -9.67 11.87
C GLU A 89 -3.59 -8.63 12.51
N GLY A 90 -4.85 -9.00 12.70
CA GLY A 90 -5.78 -8.30 13.57
C GLY A 90 -5.78 -8.93 14.95
N TYR A 91 -5.44 -8.16 16.00
CA TYR A 91 -5.55 -8.66 17.37
C TYR A 91 -6.99 -8.53 17.87
N ASP A 92 -7.58 -9.65 18.29
CA ASP A 92 -8.84 -9.65 19.02
C ASP A 92 -8.59 -9.28 20.49
N GLN A 93 -9.01 -8.08 20.89
CA GLN A 93 -8.83 -7.57 22.25
C GLN A 93 -10.00 -7.91 23.18
N THR A 94 -11.02 -8.64 22.71
CA THR A 94 -12.28 -8.87 23.45
C THR A 94 -12.09 -9.68 24.75
N GLY A 95 -10.95 -10.38 24.90
CA GLY A 95 -10.60 -11.17 26.09
C GLY A 95 -9.67 -10.50 27.11
N ILE A 96 -9.13 -9.31 26.82
CA ILE A 96 -8.14 -8.64 27.69
C ILE A 96 -8.89 -7.78 28.71
N ARG A 97 -8.87 -8.20 29.99
CA ARG A 97 -9.42 -7.43 31.12
C ARG A 97 -8.28 -6.70 31.84
N PHE A 98 -8.41 -5.39 31.96
CA PHE A 98 -7.54 -4.53 32.78
C PHE A 98 -8.04 -4.48 34.23
#